data_AF-A0A7K3HKD3-F1
#
_entry.id   AF-A0A7K3HKD3-F1
#
_cell.length_a   1.000
_cell.length_b   1.000
_cell.length_c   1.000
_cell.angle_alpha   90.00
_cell.angle_beta   90.00
_cell.angle_gamma   90.00
#
_symmetry.space_group_name_H-M   'P 1'
#
loop_
_entity.id
_entity.type
_entity.pdbx_description
1 polymer ?
#
loop_
_entity_poly.entity_id
_entity_poly.type
_entity_poly.pdbx_seq_one_letter_code
_entity_poly.pdbx_strand_id
1 'polypeptide(L)' 'LSEGAPADLVVYDTDPREDVRVLAAPRHVVLRGRVTG' A
#
# COMPACT_ATOMS: atom_id res chain seq x y z
N LEU A 1 -4.89 -18.84 5.67
CA LEU A 1 -4.30 -17.84 4.76
C LEU A 1 -3.83 -18.60 3.53
N SER A 2 -4.66 -18.70 2.50
CA SER A 2 -4.31 -19.42 1.26
C SER A 2 -3.34 -18.57 0.45
N GLU A 3 -2.15 -19.12 0.20
CA GLU A 3 -1.14 -18.52 -0.65
C GLU A 3 -1.74 -18.26 -2.05
N GLY A 4 -1.62 -17.03 -2.58
CA GLY A 4 -2.14 -16.64 -3.89
C GLY A 4 -3.52 -15.96 -3.92
N ALA A 5 -4.15 -15.70 -2.78
CA ALA A 5 -5.35 -14.84 -2.75
C ALA A 5 -4.98 -13.38 -3.13
N PRO A 6 -5.80 -12.69 -3.93
CA PRO A 6 -5.58 -11.28 -4.24
C PRO A 6 -5.55 -10.47 -2.93
N ALA A 7 -4.44 -9.79 -2.68
CA ALA A 7 -4.25 -8.93 -1.53
C ALA A 7 -4.32 -7.46 -1.97
N ASP A 8 -4.94 -6.64 -1.11
CA ASP A 8 -4.90 -5.20 -1.21
C ASP A 8 -3.84 -4.68 -0.23
N LEU A 9 -2.88 -3.90 -0.73
CA LEU A 9 -1.73 -3.37 0.02
C LEU A 9 -1.46 -1.92 -0.37
N VAL A 10 -1.02 -1.11 0.60
CA VAL A 10 -0.49 0.23 0.34
C VAL A 10 0.91 0.33 0.95
N VAL A 11 1.86 0.87 0.19
CA VAL A 11 3.25 1.09 0.61
C VAL A 11 3.51 2.59 0.74
N TYR A 12 4.06 3.00 1.88
CA TYR A 12 4.51 4.37 2.16
C TYR A 12 6.02 4.41 2.33
N ASP A 13 6.65 5.52 1.94
CA ASP A 13 8.10 5.73 2.08
C ASP A 13 8.55 6.04 3.52
N THR A 14 7.62 6.47 4.38
CA THR A 14 7.86 6.75 5.80
C THR A 14 6.70 6.22 6.63
N ASP A 15 6.93 5.96 7.91
CA ASP A 15 5.87 5.52 8.82
C ASP A 15 4.78 6.61 8.93
N PRO A 16 3.53 6.33 8.52
CA PRO A 16 2.44 7.31 8.59
C PRO A 16 2.10 7.73 10.03
N ARG A 17 2.56 6.98 11.04
CA ARG A 17 2.42 7.35 12.46
C ARG A 17 3.40 8.44 12.87
N GLU A 18 4.52 8.57 12.18
CA GLU A 18 5.50 9.63 12.40
C GLU A 18 5.19 10.88 11.56
N ASP A 19 4.64 10.68 10.36
CA ASP A 19 4.18 11.77 9.48
C ASP A 19 2.91 11.37 8.72
N VAL A 20 1.77 11.93 9.12
CA VAL A 20 0.47 11.63 8.49
C VAL A 20 0.36 12.13 7.04
N ARG A 21 1.22 13.06 6.60
CA ARG A 21 1.16 13.63 5.25
C ARG A 21 1.47 12.60 4.16
N VAL A 22 2.20 11.54 4.50
CA VAL A 22 2.53 10.46 3.54
C VAL A 22 1.30 9.69 3.04
N LEU A 23 0.18 9.77 3.77
CA LEU A 23 -1.09 9.20 3.32
C LEU A 23 -1.61 9.84 2.02
N ALA A 24 -1.20 11.08 1.72
CA ALA A 24 -1.59 11.77 0.49
C ALA A 24 -0.77 11.35 -0.75
N ALA A 25 0.38 10.70 -0.55
CA ALA A 25 1.29 10.31 -1.62
C ALA A 25 1.84 8.88 -1.37
N PRO A 26 1.00 7.84 -1.45
CA PRO A 26 1.47 6.46 -1.34
C PRO A 26 2.45 6.14 -2.47
N ARG A 27 3.49 5.36 -2.16
CA ARG A 27 4.51 4.98 -3.13
C ARG A 27 4.02 3.91 -4.08
N HIS A 28 3.31 2.91 -3.56
CA HIS A 28 2.66 1.88 -4.37
C HIS A 28 1.32 1.51 -3.76
N VAL A 29 0.32 1.33 -4.61
CA VAL A 29 -0.96 0.74 -4.25
C VAL A 29 -1.10 -0.57 -5.01
N VAL A 30 -1.42 -1.66 -4.32
CA VAL A 30 -1.73 -2.96 -4.94
C VAL A 30 -3.19 -3.23 -4.69
N LEU A 31 -3.96 -3.38 -5.76
CA LEU A 31 -5.37 -3.73 -5.71
C LEU A 31 -5.58 -5.03 -6.48
N ARG A 32 -6.19 -6.02 -5.82
CA ARG A 32 -6.45 -7.33 -6.42
C ARG A 32 -5.19 -7.97 -7.02
N GLY A 33 -4.04 -7.78 -6.38
CA GLY A 33 -2.74 -8.26 -6.86
C GLY A 33 -2.14 -7.50 -8.06
N ARG A 34 -2.66 -6.32 -8.42
CA ARG A 34 -2.11 -5.46 -9.48
C ARG A 34 -1.64 -4.13 -8.90
N VAL A 35 -0.45 -3.67 -9.32
CA VAL A 35 0.07 -2.35 -8.94
C VAL A 35 -0.70 -1.26 -9.68
N THR A 36 -1.15 -0.25 -8.95
CA THR A 36 -1.85 0.94 -9.44
C THR A 36 -1.22 2.18 -8.80
N GLY A 37 -0.91 3.20 -9.59
CA GLY A 37 -0.20 4.40 -9.12
C GLY A 37 1.01 4.71 -9.99
#